data_AF-A0A4W6G347-F1
#
_entry.id   AF-A0A4W6G347-F1
#
_cell.length_a   1.000
_cell.length_b   1.000
_cell.length_c   1.000
_cell.angle_alpha   90.00
_cell.angle_beta   90.00
_cell.angle_gamma   90.00
#
_symmetry.space_group_name_H-M   'P 1'
#
loop_
_entity.id
_entity.type
_entity.pdbx_description
1 polymer ?
#
loop_
_entity_poly.entity_id
_entity_poly.type
_entity_poly.pdbx_seq_one_letter_code
_entity_poly.pdbx_strand_id
1 'polypeptide(L)'
;MTADIMTFTLLKDEEIISNQTCNKEQDAQNCTLVRFSLNEMTHRSSGIYRCEGRSIFPPPSIKVQSDLRIRIHVGHHKNCTGINHKKCDNPFLWIWILVVVLLSIYSISVTIIAFRFWVKLRKTDSSDYMNTKPRAQRDRRKKKGVQNPIPRHF
;
A
#
# COMPACT_ATOMS: atom_id res chain seq x y z
N MET A 1 62.82 23.79 2.36
CA MET A 1 61.53 23.24 2.79
C MET A 1 60.77 22.92 1.52
N THR A 2 60.50 21.66 1.24
CA THR A 2 59.84 21.22 0.00
C THR A 2 58.36 21.03 0.27
N ALA A 3 57.52 21.93 -0.26
CA ALA A 3 56.08 21.82 -0.21
C ALA A 3 55.62 20.53 -0.92
N ASP A 4 54.83 19.71 -0.23
CA ASP A 4 54.16 18.54 -0.81
C ASP A 4 52.78 18.98 -1.28
N ILE A 5 52.61 19.02 -2.61
CA ILE A 5 51.43 19.58 -3.28
C ILE A 5 50.70 18.45 -3.98
N MET A 6 49.42 18.30 -3.63
CA MET A 6 48.53 17.28 -4.18
C MET A 6 47.29 17.93 -4.77
N THR A 7 46.89 17.51 -5.96
CA THR A 7 45.65 17.95 -6.63
C THR A 7 44.68 16.79 -6.74
N PHE A 8 43.44 17.01 -6.34
CA PHE A 8 42.34 16.06 -6.41
C PHE A 8 41.30 16.59 -7.40
N THR A 9 40.82 15.73 -8.28
CA THR A 9 39.87 16.06 -9.33
C THR A 9 38.66 15.14 -9.22
N LEU A 10 37.47 15.73 -9.19
CA LEU A 10 36.21 15.01 -9.21
C LEU A 10 35.70 14.97 -10.65
N LEU A 11 35.52 13.76 -11.17
CA LEU A 11 34.97 13.51 -12.50
C LEU A 11 33.56 12.94 -12.40
N LYS A 12 32.69 13.30 -13.36
CA LYS A 12 31.40 12.66 -13.61
C LYS A 12 31.35 12.20 -15.05
N ASP A 13 31.08 10.92 -15.26
CA ASP A 13 30.98 10.33 -16.60
C ASP A 13 32.20 10.70 -17.48
N GLU A 14 33.39 10.73 -16.87
CA GLU A 14 34.69 11.13 -17.46
C GLU A 14 34.90 12.64 -17.69
N GLU A 15 33.94 13.49 -17.35
CA GLU A 15 34.09 14.96 -17.39
C GLU A 15 34.52 15.53 -16.03
N ILE A 16 35.40 16.52 -16.04
CA ILE A 16 35.87 17.18 -14.80
C ILE A 16 34.79 18.13 -14.28
N ILE A 17 34.33 17.91 -13.04
CA ILE A 17 33.36 18.79 -12.37
C ILE A 17 34.06 19.79 -11.45
N SER A 18 35.09 19.34 -10.73
CA SER A 18 35.74 20.13 -9.70
C SER A 18 37.20 19.71 -9.50
N ASN A 19 38.05 20.67 -9.18
CA ASN A 19 39.43 20.45 -8.79
C ASN A 19 39.70 21.10 -7.43
N GLN A 20 40.51 20.44 -6.62
CA GLN A 20 40.95 20.95 -5.33
C GLN A 20 42.42 20.65 -5.17
N THR A 21 43.20 21.65 -4.78
CA THR A 21 44.63 21.48 -4.49
C THR A 21 44.84 21.61 -3.00
N CYS A 22 45.68 20.74 -2.45
CA CYS A 22 46.05 20.70 -1.05
C CYS A 22 47.56 20.91 -0.94
N ASN A 23 47.95 21.87 -0.10
CA ASN A 23 49.35 22.15 0.18
C ASN A 23 49.64 21.84 1.65
N LYS A 24 50.42 20.78 1.89
CA LYS A 24 50.71 20.31 3.26
C LYS A 24 51.39 21.35 4.15
N GLU A 25 52.11 22.30 3.55
CA GLU A 25 52.84 23.33 4.31
C GLU A 25 51.92 24.49 4.76
N GLN A 26 50.85 24.75 4.00
CA GLN A 26 49.98 25.90 4.21
C GLN A 26 48.70 25.55 4.98
N ASP A 27 48.16 24.35 4.76
CA ASP A 27 46.85 23.96 5.28
C ASP A 27 46.90 23.34 6.70
N ALA A 28 48.09 23.14 7.28
CA ALA A 28 48.32 22.48 8.58
C ALA A 28 47.55 21.16 8.79
N GLN A 29 47.03 20.59 7.70
CA GLN A 29 46.09 19.49 7.69
C GLN A 29 46.62 18.40 6.76
N ASN A 30 46.55 17.15 7.23
CA ASN A 30 46.91 16.01 6.42
C ASN A 30 46.00 15.96 5.19
N CYS A 31 46.57 16.13 3.98
CA CYS A 31 45.91 15.97 2.66
C CYS A 31 45.40 14.55 2.37
N THR A 32 45.05 13.79 3.41
CA THR A 32 44.56 12.42 3.39
C THR A 32 43.07 12.33 3.05
N LEU A 33 42.30 13.39 3.33
CA LEU A 33 40.86 13.40 3.11
C LEU A 33 40.43 14.67 2.39
N VAL A 34 39.75 14.50 1.27
CA VAL A 34 39.18 15.57 0.46
C VAL A 34 37.67 15.39 0.38
N ARG A 35 36.92 16.48 0.52
CA ARG A 35 35.45 16.47 0.49
C ARG A 35 34.95 17.38 -0.62
N PHE A 36 34.09 16.84 -1.47
CA PHE A 36 33.38 17.60 -2.49
C PHE A 36 31.92 17.71 -2.10
N SER A 37 31.44 18.95 -1.90
CA SER A 37 30.03 19.23 -1.64
C SER A 37 29.32 19.53 -2.96
N LEU A 38 28.45 18.62 -3.39
CA LEU A 38 27.61 18.79 -4.56
C LEU A 38 26.29 19.44 -4.12
N ASN A 39 26.18 20.75 -4.31
CA ASN A 39 24.94 21.49 -4.03
C ASN A 39 23.98 21.38 -5.23
N GLU A 40 22.67 21.38 -4.96
CA GLU A 40 21.61 21.38 -5.98
C GLU A 40 21.67 20.19 -6.98
N MET A 41 21.54 18.99 -6.44
CA MET A 41 21.44 17.78 -7.26
C MET A 41 20.13 17.75 -8.08
N THR A 42 20.26 17.71 -9.39
CA THR A 42 19.14 17.60 -10.35
C THR A 42 19.20 16.24 -11.06
N HIS A 43 18.18 15.83 -11.82
CA HIS A 43 18.25 14.59 -12.63
C HIS A 43 19.53 14.52 -13.49
N ARG A 44 20.01 15.67 -13.99
CA ARG A 44 21.26 15.79 -14.77
C ARG A 44 22.53 15.51 -13.98
N SER A 45 22.50 15.58 -12.64
CA SER A 45 23.62 15.19 -11.78
C SER A 45 23.60 13.70 -11.44
N SER A 46 22.67 12.92 -11.98
CA SER A 46 22.81 11.46 -11.96
C SER A 46 23.93 11.05 -12.90
N GLY A 47 24.79 10.14 -12.46
CA GLY A 47 25.97 9.73 -13.22
C GLY A 47 26.95 8.94 -12.37
N ILE A 48 28.07 8.56 -12.98
CA ILE A 48 29.16 7.86 -12.30
C ILE A 48 30.23 8.87 -11.92
N TYR A 49 30.44 9.02 -10.62
CA TYR A 49 31.43 9.90 -10.04
C TYR A 49 32.73 9.14 -9.74
N ARG A 50 33.87 9.76 -10.03
CA ARG A 50 35.20 9.22 -9.79
C ARG A 50 36.13 10.31 -9.25
N CYS A 51 37.01 9.96 -8.33
CA CYS A 51 38.04 10.87 -7.84
C CYS A 51 39.41 10.50 -8.40
N GLU A 52 40.17 11.46 -8.88
CA GLU A 52 41.56 11.26 -9.32
C GLU A 52 42.48 12.19 -8.54
N GLY A 53 43.50 11.60 -7.90
CA GLY A 53 44.54 12.33 -7.17
C GLY A 53 45.83 12.41 -7.99
N ARG A 54 46.52 13.55 -7.92
CA ARG A 54 47.81 13.76 -8.56
C ARG A 54 48.75 14.43 -7.56
N SER A 55 49.82 13.76 -7.19
CA SER A 55 50.92 14.39 -6.45
C SER A 55 51.82 15.09 -7.47
N ILE A 56 52.04 16.39 -7.28
CA ILE A 56 52.86 17.23 -8.15
C ILE A 56 54.27 17.34 -7.56
N PHE A 57 54.36 17.40 -6.24
CA PHE A 57 55.60 17.46 -5.50
C PHE A 57 55.63 16.39 -4.40
N PRO A 58 56.77 15.72 -4.18
CA PRO A 58 58.03 15.85 -4.93
C PRO A 58 57.91 15.25 -6.34
N PRO A 59 58.58 15.84 -7.37
CA PRO A 59 58.60 15.27 -8.71
C PRO A 59 59.27 13.90 -8.71
N PRO A 60 58.87 12.96 -9.58
CA PRO A 60 57.96 13.10 -10.73
C PRO A 60 56.48 13.16 -10.34
N SER A 61 55.64 13.77 -11.19
CA SER A 61 54.20 13.86 -10.89
C SER A 61 53.56 12.47 -10.99
N ILE A 62 53.11 11.91 -9.87
CA ILE A 62 52.47 10.60 -9.81
C ILE A 62 50.95 10.80 -9.84
N LYS A 63 50.29 10.15 -10.79
CA LYS A 63 48.82 10.07 -10.85
C LYS A 63 48.36 8.83 -10.11
N VAL A 64 47.45 9.01 -9.15
CA VAL A 64 46.78 7.95 -8.42
C VAL A 64 45.32 8.00 -8.80
N GLN A 65 44.93 7.12 -9.71
CA GLN A 65 43.52 6.96 -10.05
C GLN A 65 42.82 6.12 -8.97
N SER A 66 41.68 6.58 -8.48
CA SER A 66 40.83 5.71 -7.67
C SER A 66 40.12 4.71 -8.58
N ASP A 67 40.03 3.46 -8.13
CA ASP A 67 39.18 2.43 -8.77
C ASP A 67 37.72 2.53 -8.30
N LEU A 68 37.48 3.34 -7.26
CA LEU A 68 36.15 3.57 -6.70
C LEU A 68 35.31 4.43 -7.66
N ARG A 69 34.25 3.81 -8.17
CA ARG A 69 33.23 4.47 -9.00
C ARG A 69 31.94 4.56 -8.18
N ILE A 70 31.48 5.77 -7.91
CA ILE A 70 30.26 6.03 -7.14
C ILE A 70 29.16 6.37 -8.11
N ARG A 71 28.15 5.50 -8.23
CA ARG A 71 26.96 5.81 -9.03
C ARG A 71 25.96 6.59 -8.17
N ILE A 72 25.75 7.86 -8.51
CA ILE A 72 24.73 8.70 -7.88
C ILE A 72 23.50 8.69 -8.77
N HIS A 73 22.36 8.29 -8.20
CA HIS A 73 21.06 8.39 -8.87
C HIS A 73 20.21 9.41 -8.12
N VAL A 74 19.95 10.54 -8.76
CA VAL A 74 19.08 11.59 -8.22
C VAL A 74 17.67 11.28 -8.69
N GLY A 75 16.96 10.49 -7.88
CA GLY A 75 15.53 10.30 -8.09
C GLY A 75 14.78 11.62 -7.89
N HIS A 76 13.61 11.74 -8.51
CA HIS A 76 12.62 12.72 -8.05
C HIS A 76 12.15 12.32 -6.65
N HIS A 77 12.92 12.69 -5.64
CA HIS A 77 12.38 12.87 -4.32
C HIS A 77 11.42 14.05 -4.45
N LYS A 78 10.14 13.75 -4.71
CA LYS A 78 9.07 14.65 -4.29
C LYS A 78 9.29 14.82 -2.80
N ASN A 79 9.92 15.93 -2.42
CA ASN A 79 10.07 16.32 -1.03
C ASN A 79 8.66 16.42 -0.46
N CYS A 80 8.15 15.34 0.12
CA CYS A 80 6.99 15.36 1.00
C CYS A 80 7.38 15.98 2.36
N THR A 81 8.38 16.87 2.39
CA THR A 81 8.74 17.70 3.54
C THR A 81 8.00 19.02 3.39
N GLY A 82 6.72 18.96 3.70
CA GLY A 82 5.85 20.11 3.88
C GLY A 82 4.71 19.64 4.76
N ILE A 83 4.40 20.43 5.78
CA ILE A 83 3.44 20.16 6.88
C ILE A 83 2.01 19.78 6.40
N ASN A 84 1.79 19.68 5.09
CA ASN A 84 0.55 19.28 4.45
C ASN A 84 0.69 17.88 3.84
N HIS A 85 0.45 16.86 4.67
CA HIS A 85 0.24 15.43 4.34
C HIS A 85 -0.95 15.20 3.38
N LYS A 86 -1.01 15.86 2.22
CA LYS A 86 -2.15 15.71 1.29
C LYS A 86 -1.81 15.30 -0.13
N LYS A 87 -0.53 15.11 -0.49
CA LYS A 87 -0.16 14.81 -1.90
C LYS A 87 1.01 13.84 -2.06
N CYS A 88 1.10 12.84 -1.19
CA CYS A 88 1.86 11.62 -1.47
C CYS A 88 0.93 10.40 -1.33
N ASP A 89 -0.34 10.57 -1.74
CA ASP A 89 -1.33 9.50 -1.74
C ASP A 89 -1.00 8.56 -2.89
N ASN A 90 -0.66 7.31 -2.55
CA ASN A 90 -0.64 6.22 -3.51
C ASN A 90 -2.03 6.17 -4.17
N PRO A 91 -2.13 6.34 -5.50
CA PRO A 91 -3.42 6.43 -6.20
C PRO A 91 -4.26 5.16 -5.98
N PHE A 92 -3.61 4.04 -5.66
CA PHE A 92 -4.24 2.76 -5.38
C PHE A 92 -4.97 2.70 -4.04
N LEU A 93 -4.55 3.45 -3.01
CA LEU A 93 -5.19 3.38 -1.68
C LEU A 93 -6.64 3.87 -1.73
N TRP A 94 -6.91 4.94 -2.47
CA TRP A 94 -8.26 5.45 -2.68
C TRP A 94 -9.17 4.44 -3.39
N ILE A 95 -8.62 3.68 -4.34
CA ILE A 95 -9.34 2.61 -5.05
C ILE A 95 -9.72 1.49 -4.07
N TRP A 96 -8.80 1.05 -3.21
CA TRP A 96 -9.07 0.04 -2.20
C TRP A 96 -10.14 0.49 -1.19
N ILE A 97 -10.08 1.74 -0.73
CA ILE A 97 -11.09 2.31 0.16
C ILE A 97 -12.48 2.25 -0.50
N LEU A 98 -12.57 2.65 -1.77
CA LEU A 98 -13.83 2.63 -2.54
C LEU A 98 -14.38 1.21 -2.65
N VAL A 99 -13.53 0.23 -2.97
CA VAL A 99 -13.92 -1.19 -3.06
C VAL A 99 -14.46 -1.72 -1.72
N VAL A 100 -13.77 -1.44 -0.61
CA VAL A 100 -14.19 -1.88 0.73
C VAL A 100 -15.53 -1.26 1.12
N VAL A 101 -15.74 0.02 0.81
CA VAL A 101 -17.02 0.71 1.09
C VAL A 101 -18.17 0.08 0.29
N LEU A 102 -17.97 -0.18 -1.00
CA LEU A 102 -18.99 -0.83 -1.84
C LEU A 102 -19.35 -2.24 -1.34
N LEU A 103 -18.33 -3.05 -0.99
CA LEU A 103 -18.54 -4.39 -0.44
C LEU A 103 -19.30 -4.36 0.89
N SER A 104 -18.97 -3.41 1.76
CA SER A 104 -19.65 -3.23 3.05
C SER A 104 -21.14 -2.90 2.87
N ILE A 105 -21.46 -1.94 1.99
CA ILE A 105 -22.85 -1.56 1.69
C ILE A 105 -23.64 -2.73 1.11
N TYR A 106 -23.04 -3.49 0.19
CA TYR A 106 -23.68 -4.66 -0.40
C TYR A 106 -23.97 -5.74 0.64
N SER A 107 -22.98 -6.06 1.49
CA SER A 107 -23.11 -7.04 2.56
C SER A 107 -24.24 -6.68 3.55
N ILE A 108 -24.29 -5.41 3.99
CA ILE A 108 -25.35 -4.92 4.88
C ILE A 108 -26.72 -5.03 4.20
N SER A 109 -26.81 -4.63 2.92
CA SER A 109 -28.07 -4.66 2.17
C SER A 109 -28.61 -6.08 2.02
N VAL A 110 -27.77 -7.04 1.64
CA VAL A 110 -28.13 -8.46 1.54
C VAL A 110 -28.58 -9.02 2.90
N THR A 111 -27.87 -8.67 3.98
CA THR A 111 -28.20 -9.12 5.33
C THR A 111 -29.57 -8.60 5.78
N ILE A 112 -29.88 -7.32 5.53
CA ILE A 112 -31.20 -6.73 5.87
C ILE A 112 -32.32 -7.42 5.10
N ILE A 113 -32.14 -7.64 3.79
CA ILE A 113 -33.13 -8.29 2.93
C ILE A 113 -33.39 -9.73 3.42
N ALA A 114 -32.33 -10.50 3.64
CA ALA A 114 -32.42 -11.87 4.15
C ALA A 114 -33.13 -11.92 5.51
N PHE A 115 -32.81 -11.00 6.42
CA PHE A 115 -33.46 -10.91 7.73
C PHE A 115 -34.96 -10.62 7.62
N ARG A 116 -35.36 -9.70 6.72
CA ARG A 116 -36.77 -9.39 6.46
C ARG A 116 -37.53 -10.60 5.94
N PHE A 117 -36.95 -11.31 4.96
CA PHE A 117 -37.55 -12.54 4.44
C PHE A 117 -37.65 -13.63 5.50
N TRP A 118 -36.61 -13.81 6.31
CA TRP A 118 -36.58 -14.80 7.38
C TRP A 118 -37.64 -14.51 8.45
N VAL A 119 -37.76 -13.26 8.91
CA VAL A 119 -38.82 -12.86 9.86
C VAL A 119 -40.21 -13.04 9.26
N LYS A 120 -40.40 -12.72 7.97
CA LYS A 120 -41.67 -12.91 7.28
C LYS A 120 -42.05 -14.39 7.20
N LEU A 121 -41.13 -15.25 6.77
CA LEU A 121 -41.33 -16.70 6.68
C LEU A 121 -41.65 -17.29 8.06
N ARG A 122 -40.88 -16.94 9.09
CA ARG A 122 -41.08 -17.43 10.45
C ARG A 122 -42.44 -17.02 11.04
N LYS A 123 -42.98 -15.86 10.66
CA LYS A 123 -44.34 -15.45 11.05
C LYS A 123 -45.38 -16.37 10.43
N THR A 124 -45.22 -16.74 9.17
CA THR A 124 -46.12 -17.66 8.45
C THR A 124 -46.06 -19.07 9.02
N ASP A 125 -44.86 -19.56 9.34
CA ASP A 125 -44.67 -20.91 9.93
C ASP A 125 -45.33 -21.06 11.31
N SER A 126 -45.41 -19.98 12.10
CA SER A 126 -46.08 -20.03 13.42
C SER A 126 -47.61 -19.88 13.34
N SER A 127 -48.14 -19.25 12.29
CA SER A 127 -49.59 -19.01 12.16
C SER A 127 -50.36 -20.24 11.69
N ASP A 128 -49.72 -21.12 10.90
CA ASP A 128 -50.39 -22.34 10.41
C ASP A 128 -50.53 -23.43 11.48
N TYR A 129 -49.81 -23.30 12.61
CA TYR A 129 -49.84 -24.30 13.69
C TYR A 129 -50.95 -24.08 14.74
N MET A 130 -51.79 -23.05 14.61
CA MET A 130 -52.91 -22.79 15.53
C MET A 130 -54.30 -23.07 14.94
N ASN A 131 -54.39 -23.47 13.67
CA ASN A 131 -55.69 -23.72 13.01
C ASN A 131 -56.08 -25.21 12.89
N THR A 132 -55.30 -26.12 13.49
CA THR A 132 -55.66 -27.53 13.62
C THR A 132 -56.16 -27.85 15.03
N LYS A 133 -57.10 -27.07 15.55
CA LYS A 133 -57.92 -27.57 16.67
C LYS A 133 -58.94 -28.53 16.04
N PRO A 134 -58.87 -29.86 16.29
CA PRO A 134 -59.88 -30.77 15.74
C PRO A 134 -61.25 -30.30 16.23
N ARG A 135 -62.14 -30.04 15.27
CA ARG A 135 -63.51 -29.61 15.53
C ARG A 135 -64.15 -30.65 16.45
N ALA A 136 -64.58 -30.26 17.65
CA ALA A 136 -65.22 -31.18 18.59
C ALA A 136 -66.33 -31.96 17.86
N GLN A 137 -66.31 -33.28 18.02
CA GLN A 137 -67.18 -34.20 17.31
C GLN A 137 -68.63 -33.79 17.56
N ARG A 138 -69.26 -33.20 16.54
CA ARG A 138 -70.62 -32.66 16.62
C ARG A 138 -71.54 -33.83 16.94
N ASP A 139 -72.15 -33.75 18.12
CA ASP A 139 -73.10 -34.71 18.65
C ASP A 139 -73.98 -35.29 17.54
N ARG A 140 -73.79 -36.59 17.27
CA ARG A 140 -74.42 -37.30 16.17
C ARG A 140 -75.90 -37.41 16.51
N ARG A 141 -76.68 -36.41 16.10
CA ARG A 141 -78.15 -36.33 16.22
C ARG A 141 -78.77 -37.72 16.05
N LYS A 142 -79.46 -38.14 17.11
CA LYS A 142 -80.39 -39.27 17.22
C LYS A 142 -80.88 -39.77 15.85
N LYS A 143 -80.45 -40.98 15.46
CA LYS A 143 -81.20 -41.74 14.44
C LYS A 143 -82.51 -42.18 15.10
N LYS A 144 -83.59 -41.46 14.79
CA LYS A 144 -84.96 -41.92 15.03
C LYS A 144 -85.12 -43.28 14.35
N GLY A 145 -85.53 -44.29 15.11
CA GLY A 145 -85.87 -45.60 14.58
C GLY A 145 -86.98 -45.48 13.54
N VAL A 146 -86.69 -45.94 12.34
CA VAL A 146 -87.72 -46.27 11.35
C VAL A 146 -87.85 -47.80 11.43
N GLN A 147 -88.86 -48.26 12.17
CA GLN A 147 -89.31 -49.64 12.12
C GLN A 147 -90.03 -49.84 10.79
N ASN A 148 -89.43 -50.62 9.89
CA ASN A 148 -90.12 -51.09 8.70
C ASN A 148 -90.93 -52.34 9.07
N PRO A 149 -92.25 -52.39 8.83
CA PRO A 149 -93.04 -53.58 9.11
C PRO A 149 -92.69 -54.72 8.13
N ILE A 150 -92.61 -55.94 8.67
CA ILE A 150 -92.32 -57.18 7.95
C ILE A 150 -93.54 -57.55 7.08
N PRO A 151 -93.40 -57.73 5.76
CA PRO A 151 -94.50 -58.20 4.92
C PRO A 151 -94.73 -59.70 5.15
N ARG A 152 -95.96 -60.07 5.54
CA ARG A 152 -96.41 -61.46 5.52
C ARG A 152 -96.91 -61.80 4.13
N HIS A 153 -96.34 -62.84 3.53
CA HIS A 153 -96.92 -63.53 2.38
C HIS A 153 -96.94 -65.04 2.67
N PHE A 154 -98.18 -65.56 2.68
CA PHE A 154 -98.69 -66.94 2.65
C PHE A 154 -98.07 -67.98 3.60
#